data_AF-A0A6U3NN02-F1
#
_entry.id   AF-A0A6U3NN02-F1
#
_cell.length_a   1.000
_cell.length_b   1.000
_cell.length_c   1.000
_cell.angle_alpha   90.00
_cell.angle_beta   90.00
_cell.angle_gamma   90.00
#
_symmetry.space_group_name_H-M   'P 1'
#
loop_
_entity.id
_entity.type
_entity.pdbx_description
1 polymer ?
#
loop_
_entity_poly.entity_id
_entity_poly.type
_entity_poly.pdbx_seq_one_letter_code
_entity_poly.pdbx_strand_id
1 'polypeptide(L)'
;MQDMLPFQGLRGICAMAIFLGHQTEMFLLSPWGGGQGIIVGLEFLQAVSLFFLLSGIPLSRLYSSRTTGKLETWKGCHHFWLKRFARLAPIYYLTLILNFVILFIICEQMDLLAATTSFVGCAILMQSWFPVSLINVGGVLWQVAVFAFGYLLFPFLSGRIYHWTDASLYGGILTTWLLSAALWYGFNQWIDPKGFGWWVWHVHCISRLPHFVAGVLLGEVLERKRGGGNINHRLFGSLTDTLSFLLLLTAIQAPIVQWYYGLEIRSSISIGLEAWLLPIHALWLAGIVLAYNQEEEELERCSCWTRRVLSFPLLLALGDVSLVLYCIHLVILFLYTSTYAYLTTGDARIAPSIVDYTLRVQTPWWHAPIHWILVISASFAVSKWFEAPLRKRIVATSTQNARTVPPPPTTIASAAPSEKTALVSST
;
A
#
# COMPACT_ATOMS: atom_id res chain seq x y z
N MET A 1 19.88 1.14 -6.43
CA MET A 1 18.53 1.30 -5.87
C MET A 1 18.46 2.35 -4.76
N GLN A 2 19.54 3.13 -4.53
CA GLN A 2 19.54 4.25 -3.57
C GLN A 2 18.52 5.34 -3.94
N ASP A 3 18.21 5.46 -5.23
CA ASP A 3 17.17 6.33 -5.77
C ASP A 3 15.76 6.04 -5.20
N MET A 4 15.53 4.83 -4.70
CA MET A 4 14.26 4.37 -4.12
C MET A 4 14.19 4.46 -2.59
N LEU A 5 15.29 4.83 -1.90
CA LEU A 5 15.29 4.99 -0.43
C LEU A 5 14.22 5.97 0.08
N PRO A 6 13.99 7.14 -0.55
CA PRO A 6 12.93 8.05 -0.12
C PRO A 6 11.53 7.42 -0.10
N PHE A 7 11.25 6.46 -0.99
CA PHE A 7 9.96 5.77 -1.02
C PHE A 7 9.76 4.86 0.19
N GLN A 8 10.83 4.32 0.76
CA GLN A 8 10.76 3.58 2.00
C GLN A 8 10.37 4.50 3.15
N GLY A 9 11.05 5.63 3.32
CA GLY A 9 10.68 6.60 4.36
C GLY A 9 9.27 7.16 4.18
N LEU A 10 8.87 7.44 2.94
CA LEU A 10 7.51 7.89 2.63
C LEU A 10 6.44 6.86 3.01
N ARG A 11 6.69 5.55 2.80
CA ARG A 11 5.79 4.50 3.30
C ARG A 11 5.67 4.52 4.83
N GLY A 12 6.76 4.82 5.54
CA GLY A 12 6.75 5.01 6.98
C GLY A 12 5.83 6.16 7.39
N ILE A 13 5.94 7.31 6.72
CA ILE A 13 5.05 8.46 6.92
C ILE A 13 3.60 8.09 6.61
N CYS A 14 3.33 7.42 5.48
CA CYS A 14 1.97 7.02 5.12
C CYS A 14 1.36 6.06 6.16
N ALA A 15 2.12 5.09 6.66
CA ALA A 15 1.64 4.16 7.70
C ALA A 15 1.32 4.92 9.00
N MET A 16 2.19 5.85 9.38
CA MET A 16 1.97 6.70 10.55
C MET A 16 0.74 7.59 10.36
N ALA A 17 0.57 8.23 9.21
CA ALA A 17 -0.61 9.05 8.92
C ALA A 17 -1.91 8.25 9.05
N ILE A 18 -1.95 7.02 8.52
CA ILE A 18 -3.10 6.12 8.66
C ILE A 18 -3.36 5.75 10.11
N PHE A 19 -2.31 5.38 10.85
CA PHE A 19 -2.44 5.08 12.28
C PHE A 19 -2.97 6.28 13.07
N LEU A 20 -2.41 7.48 12.86
CA LEU A 20 -2.83 8.70 13.53
C LEU A 20 -4.27 9.07 13.14
N GLY A 21 -4.67 8.87 11.88
CA GLY A 21 -6.04 9.06 11.42
C GLY A 21 -7.02 8.19 12.20
N HIS A 22 -6.80 6.87 12.24
CA HIS A 22 -7.67 5.95 12.99
C HIS A 22 -7.65 6.23 14.49
N GLN A 23 -6.47 6.47 15.08
CA GLN A 23 -6.33 6.80 16.50
C GLN A 23 -7.23 7.98 16.87
N THR A 24 -7.19 9.01 16.05
CA THR A 24 -7.85 10.27 16.37
C THR A 24 -9.34 10.23 16.06
N GLU A 25 -9.74 9.64 14.93
CA GLU A 25 -11.15 9.53 14.57
C GLU A 25 -11.94 8.54 15.44
N MET A 26 -11.31 7.44 15.87
CA MET A 26 -12.03 6.35 16.54
C MET A 26 -11.78 6.27 18.05
N PHE A 27 -10.56 6.50 18.51
CA PHE A 27 -10.15 6.08 19.87
C PHE A 27 -9.92 7.23 20.86
N LEU A 28 -9.73 8.47 20.40
CA LEU A 28 -9.43 9.61 21.25
C LEU A 28 -10.60 10.59 21.40
N LEU A 29 -10.89 10.98 22.64
CA LEU A 29 -11.72 12.15 22.95
C LEU A 29 -10.92 13.42 22.74
N SER A 30 -11.44 14.34 21.93
CA SER A 30 -10.78 15.62 21.70
C SER A 30 -10.85 16.59 22.88
N PRO A 31 -9.78 17.39 23.11
CA PRO A 31 -9.75 18.48 24.06
C PRO A 31 -10.64 19.66 23.64
N TRP A 32 -10.96 19.77 22.36
CA TRP A 32 -11.75 20.85 21.79
C TRP A 32 -13.18 20.29 21.72
N GLY A 33 -14.01 20.65 22.70
CA GLY A 33 -15.27 19.98 23.04
C GLY A 33 -16.19 19.63 21.86
N GLY A 34 -17.04 18.61 22.06
CA GLY A 34 -17.99 18.12 21.04
C GLY A 34 -17.72 16.72 20.51
N GLY A 35 -16.81 15.94 21.12
CA GLY A 35 -16.59 14.54 20.77
C GLY A 35 -15.93 14.28 19.41
N GLN A 36 -15.48 15.32 18.70
CA GLN A 36 -14.81 15.17 17.41
C GLN A 36 -13.32 14.91 17.61
N GLY A 37 -12.74 13.81 17.12
CA GLY A 37 -11.32 13.46 17.28
C GLY A 37 -10.28 14.57 17.02
N ILE A 38 -9.11 14.55 17.70
CA ILE A 38 -7.99 15.46 17.40
C ILE A 38 -7.35 15.06 16.07
N ILE A 39 -7.66 15.69 14.95
CA ILE A 39 -6.93 15.31 13.73
C ILE A 39 -5.55 15.98 13.70
N VAL A 40 -4.51 15.14 13.71
CA VAL A 40 -3.21 15.54 13.18
C VAL A 40 -3.40 15.69 11.67
N GLY A 41 -3.23 16.91 11.16
CA GLY A 41 -3.55 17.24 9.79
C GLY A 41 -2.64 16.58 8.76
N LEU A 42 -2.91 15.32 8.47
CA LEU A 42 -2.52 14.61 7.27
C LEU A 42 -3.79 13.86 6.90
N GLU A 43 -4.47 14.25 5.80
CA GLU A 43 -5.61 13.50 5.31
C GLU A 43 -5.16 12.06 5.02
N PHE A 44 -5.35 11.16 5.98
CA PHE A 44 -4.75 9.84 5.96
C PHE A 44 -5.33 8.96 4.84
N LEU A 45 -6.48 9.34 4.29
CA LEU A 45 -7.06 8.78 3.07
C LEU A 45 -6.11 9.00 1.86
N GLN A 46 -5.45 10.15 1.75
CA GLN A 46 -4.42 10.36 0.71
C GLN A 46 -3.20 9.46 0.90
N ALA A 47 -2.83 9.15 2.15
CA ALA A 47 -1.73 8.22 2.44
C ALA A 47 -2.03 6.80 1.92
N VAL A 48 -3.30 6.39 1.90
CA VAL A 48 -3.74 5.12 1.29
C VAL A 48 -3.50 5.13 -0.22
N SER A 49 -3.87 6.22 -0.91
CA SER A 49 -3.63 6.38 -2.35
C SER A 49 -2.14 6.39 -2.71
N LEU A 50 -1.32 7.08 -1.91
CA LEU A 50 0.14 7.06 -2.04
C LEU A 50 0.72 5.66 -1.84
N PHE A 51 0.20 4.87 -0.90
CA PHE A 51 0.61 3.48 -0.69
C PHE A 51 0.42 2.60 -1.94
N PHE A 52 -0.68 2.80 -2.68
CA PHE A 52 -0.92 2.08 -3.94
C PHE A 52 0.09 2.47 -5.03
N LEU A 53 0.33 3.76 -5.22
CA LEU A 53 1.35 4.25 -6.16
C LEU A 53 2.74 3.73 -5.80
N LEU A 54 3.14 3.88 -4.53
CA LEU A 54 4.41 3.42 -3.99
C LEU A 54 4.58 1.91 -4.03
N SER A 55 3.49 1.14 -4.13
CA SER A 55 3.56 -0.31 -4.30
C SER A 55 3.74 -0.69 -5.78
N GLY A 56 3.12 0.05 -6.71
CA GLY A 56 3.26 -0.15 -8.14
C GLY A 56 4.62 0.28 -8.72
N ILE A 57 5.14 1.46 -8.34
CA ILE A 57 6.36 2.02 -8.94
C ILE A 57 7.57 1.08 -8.81
N PRO A 58 7.92 0.56 -7.62
CA PRO A 58 9.08 -0.31 -7.49
C PRO A 58 8.90 -1.65 -8.20
N LEU A 59 7.66 -2.10 -8.44
CA LEU A 59 7.42 -3.35 -9.15
C LEU A 59 7.92 -3.29 -10.57
N SER A 60 7.47 -2.28 -11.34
CA SER A 60 7.90 -2.15 -12.73
C SER A 60 9.41 -1.96 -12.80
N ARG A 61 10.00 -1.16 -11.91
CA ARG A 61 11.45 -0.94 -11.91
C ARG A 61 12.27 -2.18 -11.59
N LEU A 62 11.79 -3.05 -10.70
CA LEU A 62 12.49 -4.27 -10.30
C LEU A 62 12.30 -5.46 -11.26
N TYR A 63 11.16 -5.49 -11.94
CA TYR A 63 10.69 -6.63 -12.72
C TYR A 63 10.34 -6.28 -14.16
N SER A 64 10.67 -5.07 -14.65
CA SER A 64 10.45 -4.70 -16.05
C SER A 64 11.07 -5.77 -16.93
N SER A 65 10.26 -6.33 -17.83
CA SER A 65 10.71 -7.35 -18.77
C SER A 65 11.85 -6.81 -19.65
N ARG A 66 11.85 -5.49 -19.94
CA ARG A 66 12.90 -4.81 -20.72
C ARG A 66 14.30 -4.97 -20.11
N THR A 67 14.38 -4.90 -18.79
CA THR A 67 15.68 -4.88 -18.08
C THR A 67 16.03 -6.26 -17.54
N THR A 68 15.04 -7.09 -17.19
CA THR A 68 15.29 -8.30 -16.41
C THR A 68 14.78 -9.60 -17.02
N GLY A 69 13.79 -9.58 -17.92
CA GLY A 69 13.13 -10.79 -18.46
C GLY A 69 12.52 -11.72 -17.39
N LYS A 70 12.49 -11.32 -16.11
CA LYS A 70 12.18 -12.21 -14.97
C LYS A 70 10.74 -12.72 -14.96
N LEU A 71 9.83 -12.10 -15.70
CA LEU A 71 8.42 -12.42 -15.74
C LEU A 71 7.97 -13.03 -17.08
N GLU A 72 8.91 -13.30 -18.00
CA GLU A 72 8.57 -13.87 -19.32
C GLU A 72 8.17 -15.34 -19.25
N THR A 73 8.56 -16.03 -18.16
CA THR A 73 8.27 -17.44 -17.95
C THR A 73 7.28 -17.64 -16.81
N TRP A 74 6.47 -18.70 -16.89
CA TRP A 74 5.57 -19.11 -15.81
C TRP A 74 6.31 -19.31 -14.48
N LYS A 75 7.50 -19.92 -14.53
CA LYS A 75 8.37 -20.11 -13.35
C LYS A 75 8.76 -18.77 -12.71
N GLY A 76 9.06 -17.76 -13.55
CA GLY A 76 9.33 -16.39 -13.13
C GLY A 76 8.13 -15.74 -12.44
N CYS A 77 6.94 -15.83 -13.04
CA CYS A 77 5.68 -15.35 -12.45
C CYS A 77 5.36 -16.02 -11.12
N HIS A 78 5.50 -17.35 -11.04
CA HIS A 78 5.28 -18.10 -9.80
C HIS A 78 6.24 -17.65 -8.68
N HIS A 79 7.53 -17.49 -8.99
CA HIS A 79 8.52 -16.99 -8.03
C HIS A 79 8.20 -15.57 -7.56
N PHE A 80 7.73 -14.72 -8.48
CA PHE A 80 7.25 -13.38 -8.15
C PHE A 80 6.08 -13.43 -7.18
N TRP A 81 5.02 -14.19 -7.48
CA TRP A 81 3.84 -14.30 -6.63
C TRP A 81 4.19 -14.85 -5.26
N LEU A 82 5.04 -15.89 -5.20
CA LEU A 82 5.48 -16.44 -3.92
C LEU A 82 6.21 -15.41 -3.07
N LYS A 83 7.14 -14.63 -3.65
CA LYS A 83 7.85 -13.56 -2.92
C LYS A 83 6.90 -12.50 -2.37
N ARG A 84 5.84 -12.17 -3.13
CA ARG A 84 4.83 -11.20 -2.71
C ARG A 84 3.91 -11.78 -1.64
N PHE A 85 3.47 -13.02 -1.80
CA PHE A 85 2.72 -13.76 -0.79
C PHE A 85 3.49 -13.86 0.52
N ALA A 86 4.77 -14.27 0.48
CA ALA A 86 5.63 -14.37 1.66
C ALA A 86 5.80 -13.04 2.40
N ARG A 87 5.70 -11.91 1.68
CA ARG A 87 5.77 -10.56 2.27
C ARG A 87 4.47 -10.13 2.93
N LEU A 88 3.31 -10.52 2.38
CA LEU A 88 2.00 -10.10 2.89
C LEU A 88 1.44 -11.07 3.93
N ALA A 89 1.48 -12.37 3.64
CA ALA A 89 0.72 -13.40 4.35
C ALA A 89 1.02 -13.49 5.85
N PRO A 90 2.29 -13.51 6.33
CA PRO A 90 2.59 -13.64 7.75
C PRO A 90 1.81 -12.66 8.62
N ILE A 91 1.95 -11.37 8.31
CA ILE A 91 1.36 -10.31 9.11
C ILE A 91 -0.13 -10.16 8.86
N TYR A 92 -0.59 -10.41 7.62
CA TYR A 92 -2.00 -10.39 7.27
C TYR A 92 -2.80 -11.40 8.11
N TYR A 93 -2.39 -12.67 8.08
CA TYR A 93 -3.13 -13.73 8.77
C TYR A 93 -2.99 -13.64 10.29
N LEU A 94 -1.83 -13.21 10.81
CA LEU A 94 -1.69 -12.92 12.24
C LEU A 94 -2.71 -11.86 12.68
N THR A 95 -2.77 -10.74 11.95
CA THR A 95 -3.68 -9.64 12.27
C THR A 95 -5.13 -10.07 12.13
N LEU A 96 -5.47 -10.86 11.10
CA LEU A 96 -6.83 -11.37 10.91
C LEU A 96 -7.29 -12.23 12.09
N ILE A 97 -6.42 -13.11 12.58
CA ILE A 97 -6.71 -13.94 13.76
C ILE A 97 -6.85 -13.06 15.00
N LEU A 98 -5.96 -12.10 15.21
CA LEU A 98 -6.02 -11.17 16.35
C LEU A 98 -7.31 -10.33 16.32
N ASN A 99 -7.71 -9.82 15.15
CA ASN A 99 -8.99 -9.13 14.99
C ASN A 99 -10.16 -10.06 15.28
N PHE A 100 -10.14 -11.31 14.84
CA PHE A 100 -11.24 -12.22 15.15
C PHE A 100 -11.37 -12.47 16.66
N VAL A 101 -10.24 -12.67 17.35
CA VAL A 101 -10.21 -12.86 18.81
C VAL A 101 -10.66 -11.60 19.55
N ILE A 102 -10.22 -10.42 19.12
CA ILE A 102 -10.51 -9.17 19.82
C ILE A 102 -12.01 -8.83 19.82
N LEU A 103 -12.75 -9.23 18.78
CA LEU A 103 -14.18 -9.00 18.69
C LEU A 103 -14.95 -9.64 19.85
N PHE A 104 -14.51 -10.81 20.33
CA PHE A 104 -15.12 -11.46 21.51
C PHE A 104 -14.84 -10.71 22.82
N ILE A 105 -13.85 -9.82 22.85
CA ILE A 105 -13.49 -9.01 24.01
C ILE A 105 -14.25 -7.68 23.99
N ILE A 106 -14.32 -7.05 22.81
CA ILE A 106 -14.76 -5.66 22.70
C ILE A 106 -16.25 -5.50 22.39
N CYS A 107 -16.92 -6.50 21.83
CA CYS A 107 -18.32 -6.39 21.43
C CYS A 107 -19.27 -6.84 22.55
N GLU A 108 -20.38 -6.11 22.72
CA GLU A 108 -21.51 -6.54 23.57
C GLU A 108 -22.27 -7.71 22.96
N GLN A 109 -22.67 -7.55 21.70
CA GLN A 109 -23.48 -8.52 20.98
C GLN A 109 -22.66 -9.06 19.81
N MET A 110 -22.33 -10.35 19.88
CA MET A 110 -21.64 -11.05 18.81
C MET A 110 -22.63 -11.79 17.92
N ASP A 111 -22.77 -11.32 16.68
CA ASP A 111 -23.32 -12.11 15.59
C ASP A 111 -22.22 -13.03 15.06
N LEU A 112 -22.21 -14.28 15.53
CA LEU A 112 -21.21 -15.27 15.16
C LEU A 112 -21.27 -15.63 13.66
N LEU A 113 -22.45 -15.59 13.04
CA LEU A 113 -22.59 -15.89 11.62
C LEU A 113 -21.96 -14.78 10.78
N ALA A 114 -22.25 -13.52 11.09
CA ALA A 114 -21.63 -12.37 10.43
C ALA A 114 -20.11 -12.34 10.66
N ALA A 115 -19.66 -12.59 11.90
CA ALA A 115 -18.24 -12.65 12.23
C ALA A 115 -17.52 -13.77 11.45
N THR A 116 -18.08 -14.97 11.41
CA THR A 116 -17.49 -16.11 10.70
C THR A 116 -17.47 -15.89 9.19
N THR A 117 -18.56 -15.35 8.63
CA THR A 117 -18.65 -15.02 7.20
C THR A 117 -17.60 -13.98 6.81
N SER A 118 -17.46 -12.92 7.61
CA SER A 118 -16.43 -11.91 7.41
C SER A 118 -15.02 -12.48 7.57
N PHE A 119 -14.76 -13.30 8.58
CA PHE A 119 -13.45 -13.95 8.78
C PHE A 119 -13.06 -14.83 7.59
N VAL A 120 -13.98 -15.68 7.11
CA VAL A 120 -13.75 -16.53 5.94
C VAL A 120 -13.52 -15.68 4.69
N GLY A 121 -14.36 -14.67 4.47
CA GLY A 121 -14.21 -13.71 3.37
C GLY A 121 -12.86 -13.01 3.39
N CYS A 122 -12.40 -12.56 4.56
CA CYS A 122 -11.07 -12.00 4.74
C CYS A 122 -9.95 -13.02 4.54
N ALA A 123 -10.11 -14.28 4.99
CA ALA A 123 -9.09 -15.30 4.83
C ALA A 123 -8.76 -15.57 3.35
N ILE A 124 -9.75 -15.43 2.47
CA ILE A 124 -9.61 -15.53 1.01
C ILE A 124 -9.48 -14.17 0.30
N LEU A 125 -9.25 -13.08 1.06
CA LEU A 125 -8.99 -11.72 0.55
C LEU A 125 -10.17 -11.07 -0.20
N MET A 126 -11.42 -11.44 0.09
CA MET A 126 -12.61 -10.93 -0.63
C MET A 126 -13.21 -9.65 -0.03
N GLN A 127 -12.72 -9.17 1.11
CA GLN A 127 -13.32 -8.06 1.83
C GLN A 127 -13.31 -6.72 1.08
N SER A 128 -12.40 -6.53 0.13
CA SER A 128 -12.39 -5.33 -0.72
C SER A 128 -13.34 -5.41 -1.92
N TRP A 129 -13.84 -6.61 -2.26
CA TRP A 129 -14.84 -6.79 -3.31
C TRP A 129 -16.26 -6.71 -2.78
N PHE A 130 -16.46 -7.15 -1.54
CA PHE A 130 -17.76 -7.12 -0.86
C PHE A 130 -17.64 -6.44 0.51
N PRO A 131 -17.26 -5.16 0.57
CA PRO A 131 -16.93 -4.49 1.83
C PRO A 131 -18.10 -4.37 2.79
N VAL A 132 -19.34 -4.30 2.31
CA VAL A 132 -20.53 -4.21 3.17
C VAL A 132 -20.70 -5.44 4.05
N SER A 133 -20.40 -6.64 3.54
CA SER A 133 -20.65 -7.90 4.25
C SER A 133 -19.39 -8.53 4.85
N LEU A 134 -18.21 -8.24 4.30
CA LEU A 134 -17.01 -9.01 4.62
C LEU A 134 -15.93 -8.22 5.37
N ILE A 135 -16.01 -6.90 5.52
CA ILE A 135 -14.89 -6.10 6.06
C ILE A 135 -14.75 -6.14 7.59
N ASN A 136 -15.80 -6.55 8.31
CA ASN A 136 -15.91 -6.30 9.75
C ASN A 136 -14.77 -6.88 10.59
N VAL A 137 -14.38 -8.14 10.34
CA VAL A 137 -13.22 -8.76 11.00
C VAL A 137 -11.91 -8.28 10.39
N GLY A 138 -11.90 -7.92 9.11
CA GLY A 138 -10.71 -7.47 8.41
C GLY A 138 -10.21 -6.11 8.90
N GLY A 139 -11.09 -5.19 9.27
CA GLY A 139 -10.73 -3.81 9.56
C GLY A 139 -9.87 -3.24 8.44
N VAL A 140 -8.69 -2.71 8.76
CA VAL A 140 -7.70 -2.18 7.80
C VAL A 140 -7.13 -3.22 6.83
N LEU A 141 -7.32 -4.53 7.04
CA LEU A 141 -6.73 -5.55 6.16
C LEU A 141 -7.23 -5.51 4.71
N TRP A 142 -8.30 -4.77 4.41
CA TRP A 142 -8.80 -4.55 3.06
C TRP A 142 -7.70 -4.04 2.09
N GLN A 143 -6.82 -3.13 2.52
CA GLN A 143 -5.79 -2.60 1.62
C GLN A 143 -4.80 -3.68 1.16
N VAL A 144 -4.51 -4.64 2.05
CA VAL A 144 -3.65 -5.79 1.74
C VAL A 144 -4.30 -6.73 0.74
N ALA A 145 -5.62 -6.91 0.81
CA ALA A 145 -6.37 -7.65 -0.20
C ALA A 145 -6.22 -6.99 -1.59
N VAL A 146 -6.40 -5.67 -1.68
CA VAL A 146 -6.18 -4.95 -2.95
C VAL A 146 -4.75 -5.13 -3.47
N PHE A 147 -3.72 -5.06 -2.59
CA PHE A 147 -2.35 -5.36 -3.01
C PHE A 147 -2.19 -6.78 -3.57
N ALA A 148 -2.83 -7.77 -2.95
CA ALA A 148 -2.78 -9.14 -3.44
C ALA A 148 -3.36 -9.27 -4.86
N PHE A 149 -4.50 -8.62 -5.16
CA PHE A 149 -5.05 -8.59 -6.52
C PHE A 149 -4.16 -7.81 -7.49
N GLY A 150 -3.60 -6.67 -7.06
CA GLY A 150 -2.63 -5.92 -7.86
C GLY A 150 -1.40 -6.76 -8.21
N TYR A 151 -0.89 -7.54 -7.26
CA TYR A 151 0.23 -8.46 -7.48
C TYR A 151 -0.16 -9.65 -8.36
N LEU A 152 -1.39 -10.16 -8.24
CA LEU A 152 -1.89 -11.20 -9.14
C LEU A 152 -1.93 -10.70 -10.58
N LEU A 153 -2.43 -9.47 -10.80
CA LEU A 153 -2.54 -8.85 -12.11
C LEU A 153 -1.18 -8.46 -12.71
N PHE A 154 -0.20 -8.11 -11.87
CA PHE A 154 1.04 -7.46 -12.30
C PHE A 154 1.83 -8.20 -13.40
N PRO A 155 2.08 -9.52 -13.35
CA PRO A 155 2.84 -10.18 -14.41
C PRO A 155 2.19 -10.10 -15.79
N PHE A 156 0.86 -10.22 -15.84
CA PHE A 156 0.10 -10.09 -17.09
C PHE A 156 0.15 -8.67 -17.65
N LEU A 157 0.08 -7.69 -16.74
CA LEU A 157 0.15 -6.28 -17.09
C LEU A 157 1.56 -5.89 -17.56
N SER A 158 2.59 -6.32 -16.84
CA SER A 158 4.00 -6.00 -17.12
C SER A 158 4.44 -6.54 -18.48
N GLY A 159 4.04 -7.77 -18.83
CA GLY A 159 4.33 -8.35 -20.15
C GLY A 159 3.77 -7.52 -21.32
N ARG A 160 2.62 -6.84 -21.13
CA ARG A 160 2.02 -5.97 -22.15
C ARG A 160 2.64 -4.57 -22.15
N ILE A 161 2.79 -3.97 -20.98
CA ILE A 161 3.32 -2.62 -20.79
C ILE A 161 4.74 -2.48 -21.36
N TYR A 162 5.54 -3.53 -21.30
CA TYR A 162 6.89 -3.55 -21.86
C TYR A 162 6.92 -3.10 -23.34
N HIS A 163 5.94 -3.53 -24.14
CA HIS A 163 5.87 -3.21 -25.57
C HIS A 163 5.25 -1.83 -25.87
N TRP A 164 4.74 -1.13 -24.85
CA TRP A 164 4.09 0.16 -25.05
C TRP A 164 5.11 1.24 -25.39
N THR A 165 4.72 2.22 -26.22
CA THR A 165 5.51 3.43 -26.43
C THR A 165 5.42 4.35 -25.21
N ASP A 166 6.31 5.34 -25.11
CA ASP A 166 6.23 6.32 -24.01
C ASP A 166 4.91 7.10 -24.04
N ALA A 167 4.43 7.47 -25.24
CA ALA A 167 3.11 8.10 -25.41
C ALA A 167 1.98 7.21 -24.89
N SER A 168 2.04 5.90 -25.15
CA SER A 168 1.09 4.93 -24.62
C SER A 168 1.17 4.80 -23.09
N LEU A 169 2.35 4.91 -22.48
CA LEU A 169 2.50 4.91 -21.03
C LEU A 169 1.86 6.15 -20.40
N TYR A 170 2.14 7.35 -20.92
CA TYR A 170 1.51 8.59 -20.44
C TYR A 170 0.00 8.57 -20.67
N GLY A 171 -0.44 8.10 -21.84
CA GLY A 171 -1.86 7.88 -22.14
C GLY A 171 -2.49 6.92 -21.16
N GLY A 172 -1.82 5.82 -20.81
CA GLY A 172 -2.28 4.87 -19.79
C GLY A 172 -2.43 5.50 -18.41
N ILE A 173 -1.47 6.33 -17.97
CA ILE A 173 -1.56 7.06 -16.68
C ILE A 173 -2.77 8.00 -16.70
N LEU A 174 -2.93 8.77 -17.78
CA LEU A 174 -4.10 9.65 -17.99
C LEU A 174 -5.41 8.85 -17.96
N THR A 175 -5.48 7.71 -18.66
CA THR A 175 -6.65 6.83 -18.65
C THR A 175 -6.95 6.29 -17.25
N THR A 176 -5.95 5.84 -16.49
CA THR A 176 -6.17 5.36 -15.11
C THR A 176 -6.70 6.46 -14.19
N TRP A 177 -6.24 7.70 -14.37
CA TRP A 177 -6.75 8.84 -13.62
C TRP A 177 -8.19 9.18 -14.00
N LEU A 178 -8.49 9.32 -15.29
CA LEU A 178 -9.85 9.60 -15.76
C LEU A 178 -10.82 8.48 -15.37
N LEU A 179 -10.38 7.21 -15.42
CA LEU A 179 -11.16 6.08 -14.95
C LEU A 179 -11.44 6.18 -13.44
N SER A 180 -10.44 6.50 -12.62
CA SER A 180 -10.64 6.71 -11.18
C SER A 180 -11.64 7.82 -10.89
N ALA A 181 -11.55 8.95 -11.61
CA ALA A 181 -12.46 10.08 -11.45
C ALA A 181 -13.89 9.74 -11.92
N ALA A 182 -14.03 9.09 -13.07
CA ALA A 182 -15.31 8.68 -13.63
C ALA A 182 -16.01 7.65 -12.73
N LEU A 183 -15.26 6.69 -12.19
CA LEU A 183 -15.80 5.70 -11.27
C LEU A 183 -16.26 6.33 -9.95
N TRP A 184 -15.48 7.24 -9.37
CA TRP A 184 -15.89 7.99 -8.19
C TRP A 184 -17.17 8.79 -8.46
N TYR A 185 -17.22 9.53 -9.57
CA TYR A 185 -18.40 10.30 -9.95
C TYR A 185 -19.62 9.40 -10.13
N GLY A 186 -19.49 8.31 -10.89
CA GLY A 186 -20.57 7.36 -11.13
C GLY A 186 -21.08 6.68 -9.85
N PHE A 187 -20.18 6.32 -8.93
CA PHE A 187 -20.56 5.77 -7.63
C PHE A 187 -21.45 6.74 -6.85
N ASN A 188 -21.03 8.01 -6.75
CA ASN A 188 -21.79 9.04 -6.04
C ASN A 188 -23.13 9.38 -6.72
N GLN A 189 -23.23 9.30 -8.05
CA GLN A 189 -24.47 9.63 -8.75
C GLN A 189 -25.48 8.48 -8.75
N TRP A 190 -25.03 7.22 -8.87
CA TRP A 190 -25.93 6.10 -9.16
C TRP A 190 -26.06 5.07 -8.04
N ILE A 191 -25.04 4.92 -7.19
CA ILE A 191 -25.01 3.88 -6.15
C ILE A 191 -25.33 4.49 -4.79
N ASP A 192 -24.75 5.66 -4.49
CA ASP A 192 -24.91 6.32 -3.20
C ASP A 192 -25.23 7.82 -3.34
N PRO A 193 -26.40 8.16 -3.93
CA PRO A 193 -26.79 9.56 -4.13
C PRO A 193 -27.03 10.33 -2.82
N LYS A 194 -27.08 9.64 -1.67
CA LYS A 194 -27.27 10.23 -0.33
C LYS A 194 -25.95 10.38 0.44
N GLY A 195 -24.82 9.94 -0.11
CA GLY A 195 -23.48 10.23 0.43
C GLY A 195 -23.09 9.48 1.70
N PHE A 196 -23.65 8.31 1.98
CA PHE A 196 -23.31 7.51 3.19
C PHE A 196 -22.38 6.31 2.90
N GLY A 197 -22.22 5.93 1.64
CA GLY A 197 -21.39 4.86 1.10
C GLY A 197 -19.99 5.28 0.67
N TRP A 198 -19.53 6.49 1.01
CA TRP A 198 -18.17 6.95 0.69
C TRP A 198 -17.09 5.98 1.21
N TRP A 199 -17.30 5.40 2.40
CA TRP A 199 -16.38 4.41 2.97
C TRP A 199 -16.34 3.13 2.14
N VAL A 200 -17.51 2.67 1.68
CA VAL A 200 -17.65 1.50 0.79
C VAL A 200 -16.82 1.72 -0.47
N TRP A 201 -16.93 2.90 -1.10
CA TRP A 201 -16.10 3.26 -2.25
C TRP A 201 -14.60 3.29 -1.91
N HIS A 202 -14.25 3.91 -0.78
CA HIS A 202 -12.86 4.06 -0.35
C HIS A 202 -12.14 2.71 -0.21
N VAL A 203 -12.81 1.68 0.32
CA VAL A 203 -12.21 0.35 0.54
C VAL A 203 -12.35 -0.61 -0.64
N HIS A 204 -13.13 -0.23 -1.66
CA HIS A 204 -13.48 -1.10 -2.77
C HIS A 204 -12.28 -1.39 -3.68
N CYS A 205 -12.12 -2.63 -4.15
CA CYS A 205 -10.99 -3.01 -4.99
C CYS A 205 -10.98 -2.25 -6.32
N ILE A 206 -12.16 -2.07 -6.94
CA ILE A 206 -12.31 -1.36 -8.23
C ILE A 206 -11.86 0.11 -8.12
N SER A 207 -12.05 0.77 -6.99
CA SER A 207 -11.66 2.18 -6.83
C SER A 207 -10.15 2.34 -6.71
N ARG A 208 -9.43 1.31 -6.25
CA ARG A 208 -7.99 1.36 -5.91
C ARG A 208 -7.05 0.73 -6.92
N LEU A 209 -7.53 -0.23 -7.70
CA LEU A 209 -6.74 -0.82 -8.78
C LEU A 209 -6.20 0.24 -9.77
N PRO A 210 -6.95 1.30 -10.15
CA PRO A 210 -6.40 2.36 -11.00
C PRO A 210 -5.16 3.04 -10.39
N HIS A 211 -5.15 3.36 -9.10
CA HIS A 211 -3.99 3.96 -8.42
C HIS A 211 -2.77 3.03 -8.43
N PHE A 212 -2.99 1.74 -8.20
CA PHE A 212 -1.92 0.74 -8.25
C PHE A 212 -1.33 0.63 -9.67
N VAL A 213 -2.18 0.54 -10.69
CA VAL A 213 -1.78 0.44 -12.10
C VAL A 213 -1.08 1.73 -12.55
N ALA A 214 -1.55 2.90 -12.15
CA ALA A 214 -0.88 4.18 -12.38
C ALA A 214 0.56 4.16 -11.81
N GLY A 215 0.74 3.60 -10.62
CA GLY A 215 2.07 3.39 -10.03
C GLY A 215 2.96 2.48 -10.88
N VAL A 216 2.42 1.36 -11.39
CA VAL A 216 3.15 0.44 -12.29
C VAL A 216 3.59 1.15 -13.58
N LEU A 217 2.66 1.85 -14.24
CA LEU A 217 2.93 2.60 -15.47
C LEU A 217 3.99 3.69 -15.24
N LEU A 218 3.86 4.44 -14.15
CA LEU A 218 4.84 5.45 -13.77
C LEU A 218 6.22 4.83 -13.52
N GLY A 219 6.28 3.67 -12.86
CA GLY A 219 7.53 2.95 -12.66
C GLY A 219 8.22 2.55 -13.95
N GLU A 220 7.47 2.13 -14.97
CA GLU A 220 8.02 1.84 -16.30
C GLU A 220 8.57 3.11 -16.97
N VAL A 221 7.83 4.22 -16.93
CA VAL A 221 8.30 5.51 -17.47
C VAL A 221 9.62 5.93 -16.82
N LEU A 222 9.71 5.81 -15.49
CA LEU A 222 10.90 6.18 -14.74
C LEU A 222 12.10 5.29 -15.08
N GLU A 223 11.88 3.98 -15.27
CA GLU A 223 12.95 3.06 -15.64
C GLU A 223 13.51 3.36 -17.04
N ARG A 224 12.65 3.74 -17.99
CA ARG A 224 13.07 4.15 -19.34
C ARG A 224 13.86 5.45 -19.34
N LYS A 225 13.40 6.45 -18.59
CA LYS A 225 14.10 7.74 -18.50
C LYS A 225 15.49 7.61 -17.88
N ARG A 226 15.65 6.70 -16.91
CA ARG A 226 16.95 6.41 -16.30
C ARG A 226 18.00 5.93 -17.31
N GLY A 227 17.59 5.23 -18.37
CA GLY A 227 18.50 4.59 -19.33
C GLY A 227 18.93 5.44 -20.53
N GLY A 228 18.40 6.65 -20.73
CA GLY A 228 18.69 7.37 -21.99
C GLY A 228 18.25 8.83 -22.12
N GLY A 229 17.88 9.54 -21.04
CA GLY A 229 17.48 10.94 -21.11
C GLY A 229 18.49 11.91 -20.49
N ASN A 230 18.67 13.09 -21.09
CA ASN A 230 19.28 14.23 -20.40
C ASN A 230 18.29 14.74 -19.35
N ILE A 231 18.38 14.22 -18.12
CA ILE A 231 17.47 14.56 -17.03
C ILE A 231 17.98 15.82 -16.32
N ASN A 232 17.16 16.87 -16.28
CA ASN A 232 17.44 18.03 -15.46
C ASN A 232 17.12 17.73 -13.98
N HIS A 233 18.07 17.11 -13.28
CA HIS A 233 17.92 16.70 -11.87
C HIS A 233 17.54 17.86 -10.95
N ARG A 234 18.09 19.06 -11.18
CA ARG A 234 17.80 20.26 -10.38
C ARG A 234 16.35 20.73 -10.53
N LEU A 235 15.82 20.73 -11.77
CA LEU A 235 14.43 21.07 -12.02
C LEU A 235 13.49 20.11 -11.30
N PHE A 236 13.72 18.79 -11.42
CA PHE A 236 12.91 17.79 -10.72
C PHE A 236 13.05 17.90 -9.20
N GLY A 237 14.25 18.25 -8.69
CA GLY A 237 14.48 18.52 -7.28
C GLY A 237 13.63 19.67 -6.75
N SER A 238 13.72 20.84 -7.41
CA SER A 238 12.93 22.04 -7.05
C SER A 238 11.43 21.81 -7.15
N LEU A 239 10.97 21.13 -8.22
CA LEU A 239 9.57 20.77 -8.39
C LEU A 239 9.08 19.86 -7.24
N THR A 240 9.88 18.85 -6.88
CA THR A 240 9.55 17.93 -5.78
C THR A 240 9.44 18.66 -4.47
N ASP A 241 10.38 19.55 -4.16
CA ASP A 241 10.39 20.34 -2.93
C ASP A 241 9.21 21.30 -2.85
N THR A 242 8.86 21.94 -3.97
CA THR A 242 7.67 22.79 -4.07
C THR A 242 6.40 21.99 -3.82
N LEU A 243 6.26 20.82 -4.47
CA LEU A 243 5.10 19.95 -4.28
C LEU A 243 5.03 19.40 -2.85
N SER A 244 6.16 19.00 -2.25
CA SER A 244 6.22 18.57 -0.85
C SER A 244 5.75 19.66 0.10
N PHE A 245 6.18 20.90 -0.13
CA PHE A 245 5.77 22.04 0.68
C PHE A 245 4.26 22.31 0.53
N LEU A 246 3.74 22.32 -0.70
CA LEU A 246 2.30 22.50 -0.94
C LEU A 246 1.47 21.37 -0.30
N LEU A 247 1.88 20.11 -0.47
CA LEU A 247 1.21 18.97 0.14
C LEU A 247 1.26 19.06 1.68
N LEU A 248 2.38 19.49 2.25
CA LEU A 248 2.50 19.73 3.69
C LEU A 248 1.58 20.85 4.17
N LEU A 249 1.46 21.95 3.43
CA LEU A 249 0.50 23.02 3.75
C LEU A 249 -0.94 22.50 3.70
N THR A 250 -1.29 21.71 2.67
CA THR A 250 -2.62 21.10 2.57
C THR A 250 -2.91 20.09 3.68
N ALA A 251 -1.87 19.47 4.23
CA ALA A 251 -1.98 18.61 5.37
C ALA A 251 -2.24 19.45 6.64
N ILE A 252 -1.40 20.45 6.91
CA ILE A 252 -1.47 21.30 8.11
C ILE A 252 -2.80 22.04 8.25
N GLN A 253 -3.51 22.36 7.16
CA GLN A 253 -4.84 22.99 7.22
C GLN A 253 -5.97 22.06 7.69
N ALA A 254 -5.78 20.74 7.76
CA ALA A 254 -6.88 19.82 8.05
C ALA A 254 -7.59 20.06 9.41
N PRO A 255 -6.91 20.48 10.50
CA PRO A 255 -7.58 20.85 11.75
C PRO A 255 -8.51 22.07 11.56
N ILE A 256 -8.13 23.02 10.70
CA ILE A 256 -8.96 24.18 10.38
C ILE A 256 -10.19 23.73 9.58
N VAL A 257 -10.01 22.88 8.56
CA VAL A 257 -11.12 22.30 7.78
C VAL A 257 -12.09 21.56 8.71
N GLN A 258 -11.58 20.79 9.67
CA GLN A 258 -12.42 20.09 10.64
C GLN A 258 -13.25 21.03 11.52
N TRP A 259 -12.70 22.19 11.89
CA TRP A 259 -13.43 23.17 12.72
C TRP A 259 -14.68 23.68 12.02
N TYR A 260 -14.64 23.83 10.70
CA TYR A 260 -15.73 24.43 9.92
C TYR A 260 -16.66 23.42 9.25
N TYR A 261 -16.20 22.20 8.97
CA TYR A 261 -16.96 21.20 8.21
C TYR A 261 -17.21 19.93 9.02
N GLY A 262 -18.46 19.43 8.95
CA GLY A 262 -18.84 18.15 9.54
C GLY A 262 -18.12 16.95 8.90
N LEU A 263 -18.12 15.81 9.63
CA LEU A 263 -17.45 14.57 9.23
C LEU A 263 -17.83 14.12 7.81
N GLU A 264 -19.11 14.20 7.45
CA GLU A 264 -19.62 13.77 6.15
C GLU A 264 -19.04 14.60 4.99
N ILE A 265 -19.09 15.93 5.11
CA ILE A 265 -18.56 16.85 4.10
C ILE A 265 -17.05 16.63 3.95
N ARG A 266 -16.33 16.54 5.07
CA ARG A 266 -14.88 16.29 5.07
C ARG A 266 -14.53 14.98 4.36
N SER A 267 -15.20 13.88 4.72
CA SER A 267 -14.91 12.55 4.16
C SER A 267 -15.19 12.52 2.66
N SER A 268 -16.26 13.19 2.23
CA SER A 268 -16.64 13.32 0.82
C SER A 268 -15.59 14.12 0.02
N ILE A 269 -15.14 15.26 0.56
CA ILE A 269 -14.08 16.08 -0.05
C ILE A 269 -12.78 15.27 -0.14
N SER A 270 -12.37 14.63 0.95
CA SER A 270 -11.12 13.88 1.00
C SER A 270 -11.11 12.74 -0.02
N ILE A 271 -12.22 12.00 -0.16
CA ILE A 271 -12.34 10.93 -1.16
C ILE A 271 -12.38 11.49 -2.59
N GLY A 272 -13.04 12.63 -2.80
CA GLY A 272 -12.92 13.35 -4.07
C GLY A 272 -11.45 13.67 -4.39
N LEU A 273 -10.72 14.23 -3.42
CA LEU A 273 -9.30 14.55 -3.56
C LEU A 273 -8.45 13.31 -3.87
N GLU A 274 -8.78 12.11 -3.37
CA GLU A 274 -8.03 10.89 -3.73
C GLU A 274 -8.06 10.58 -5.23
N ALA A 275 -9.17 10.86 -5.90
CA ALA A 275 -9.29 10.69 -7.34
C ALA A 275 -8.58 11.84 -8.10
N TRP A 276 -8.70 13.07 -7.61
CA TRP A 276 -8.19 14.26 -8.29
C TRP A 276 -6.69 14.50 -8.10
N LEU A 277 -6.11 14.13 -6.96
CA LEU A 277 -4.70 14.35 -6.65
C LEU A 277 -3.77 13.30 -7.28
N LEU A 278 -4.30 12.26 -7.93
CA LEU A 278 -3.49 11.19 -8.54
C LEU A 278 -2.40 11.72 -9.50
N PRO A 279 -2.66 12.68 -10.41
CA PRO A 279 -1.61 13.24 -11.27
C PRO A 279 -0.55 14.02 -10.50
N ILE A 280 -0.95 14.75 -9.46
CA ILE A 280 -0.06 15.53 -8.59
C ILE A 280 0.87 14.58 -7.81
N HIS A 281 0.31 13.51 -7.23
CA HIS A 281 1.09 12.47 -6.56
C HIS A 281 2.04 11.77 -7.53
N ALA A 282 1.58 11.43 -8.74
CA ALA A 282 2.43 10.81 -9.76
C ALA A 282 3.62 11.71 -10.14
N LEU A 283 3.36 13.01 -10.37
CA LEU A 283 4.41 13.98 -10.68
C LEU A 283 5.39 14.16 -9.51
N TRP A 284 4.87 14.25 -8.28
CA TRP A 284 5.68 14.37 -7.07
C TRP A 284 6.60 13.15 -6.88
N LEU A 285 6.06 11.94 -6.97
CA LEU A 285 6.82 10.70 -6.86
C LEU A 285 7.83 10.53 -7.99
N ALA A 286 7.48 10.97 -9.21
CA ALA A 286 8.41 11.00 -10.33
C ALA A 286 9.58 11.94 -10.06
N GLY A 287 9.29 13.15 -9.55
CA GLY A 287 10.29 14.13 -9.17
C GLY A 287 11.24 13.60 -8.10
N ILE A 288 10.72 12.90 -7.07
CA ILE A 288 11.56 12.24 -6.06
C ILE A 288 12.59 11.34 -6.73
N VAL A 289 12.21 10.49 -7.68
CA VAL A 289 13.14 9.57 -8.36
C VAL A 289 14.09 10.31 -9.30
N LEU A 290 13.56 11.20 -10.13
CA LEU A 290 14.33 11.89 -11.18
C LEU A 290 15.27 12.97 -10.63
N ALA A 291 15.06 13.46 -9.41
CA ALA A 291 15.98 14.35 -8.73
C ALA A 291 17.28 13.66 -8.26
N TYR A 292 17.34 12.33 -8.28
CA TYR A 292 18.55 11.59 -7.95
C TYR A 292 19.59 11.68 -9.07
N ASN A 293 20.74 12.25 -8.76
CA ASN A 293 21.91 12.24 -9.61
C ASN A 293 22.92 11.21 -9.08
N GLN A 294 23.36 10.26 -9.92
CA GLN A 294 24.34 9.24 -9.52
C GLN A 294 25.75 9.81 -9.32
N GLU A 295 26.08 10.93 -9.98
CA GLU A 295 27.40 11.57 -9.88
C GLU A 295 27.57 12.38 -8.59
N GLU A 296 26.46 12.76 -7.94
CA GLU A 296 26.44 13.38 -6.62
C GLU A 296 26.41 12.27 -5.55
N GLU A 297 27.52 11.53 -5.42
CA GLU A 297 27.64 10.33 -4.59
C GLU A 297 27.48 10.61 -3.07
N GLU A 298 27.61 11.87 -2.64
CA GLU A 298 27.40 12.31 -1.26
C GLU A 298 25.94 12.73 -1.00
N LEU A 299 25.30 12.12 0.01
CA LEU A 299 23.93 12.46 0.47
C LEU A 299 23.78 13.94 0.86
N GLU A 300 24.88 14.60 1.26
CA GLU A 300 24.95 16.02 1.59
C GLU A 300 24.72 16.93 0.38
N ARG A 301 24.99 16.44 -0.84
CA ARG A 301 24.79 17.18 -2.09
C ARG A 301 23.46 16.91 -2.79
N CYS A 302 22.61 16.03 -2.24
CA CYS A 302 21.28 15.80 -2.80
C CYS A 302 20.55 17.12 -3.04
N SER A 303 20.20 17.36 -4.31
CA SER A 303 19.66 18.64 -4.80
C SER A 303 18.31 19.06 -4.19
N CYS A 304 17.59 18.17 -3.50
CA CYS A 304 16.28 18.47 -2.92
C CYS A 304 16.12 17.99 -1.46
N TRP A 305 15.51 18.84 -0.63
CA TRP A 305 15.35 18.59 0.80
C TRP A 305 14.37 17.45 1.07
N THR A 306 13.38 17.26 0.19
CA THR A 306 12.39 16.19 0.30
C THR A 306 13.07 14.83 0.38
N ARG A 307 14.02 14.55 -0.54
CA ARG A 307 14.75 13.28 -0.55
C ARG A 307 15.57 13.10 0.73
N ARG A 308 16.21 14.16 1.21
CA ARG A 308 17.02 14.14 2.44
C ARG A 308 16.16 13.80 3.66
N VAL A 309 15.03 14.48 3.83
CA VAL A 309 14.08 14.20 4.91
C VAL A 309 13.57 12.78 4.82
N LEU A 310 13.04 12.36 3.65
CA LEU A 310 12.49 11.01 3.47
C LEU A 310 13.54 9.89 3.59
N SER A 311 14.83 10.20 3.47
CA SER A 311 15.92 9.22 3.66
C SER A 311 16.47 9.23 5.08
N PHE A 312 15.86 9.98 6.00
CA PHE A 312 16.29 10.01 7.40
C PHE A 312 16.18 8.60 8.03
N PRO A 313 17.19 8.13 8.79
CA PRO A 313 17.25 6.75 9.27
C PRO A 313 16.01 6.30 10.05
N LEU A 314 15.41 7.20 10.85
CA LEU A 314 14.18 6.88 11.59
C LEU A 314 13.00 6.62 10.65
N LEU A 315 12.86 7.42 9.58
CA LEU A 315 11.80 7.23 8.60
C LEU A 315 12.04 5.97 7.77
N LEU A 316 13.28 5.65 7.43
CA LEU A 316 13.63 4.39 6.77
C LEU A 316 13.27 3.19 7.66
N ALA A 317 13.57 3.24 8.95
CA ALA A 317 13.22 2.20 9.90
C ALA A 317 11.69 2.04 10.04
N LEU A 318 10.94 3.14 10.11
CA LEU A 318 9.47 3.12 10.06
C LEU A 318 8.96 2.55 8.73
N GLY A 319 9.62 2.88 7.62
CA GLY A 319 9.34 2.36 6.29
C GLY A 319 9.51 0.85 6.16
N ASP A 320 10.51 0.28 6.85
CA ASP A 320 10.75 -1.17 6.88
C ASP A 320 9.64 -1.93 7.60
N VAL A 321 9.07 -1.33 8.64
CA VAL A 321 7.98 -1.90 9.43
C VAL A 321 6.61 -1.38 9.04
N SER A 322 6.50 -0.59 7.96
CA SER A 322 5.28 0.16 7.63
C SER A 322 4.06 -0.73 7.43
N LEU A 323 4.24 -1.91 6.82
CA LEU A 323 3.17 -2.89 6.62
C LEU A 323 2.74 -3.51 7.96
N VAL A 324 3.69 -3.78 8.86
CA VAL A 324 3.39 -4.33 10.19
C VAL A 324 2.63 -3.32 11.03
N LEU A 325 3.13 -2.08 11.07
CA LEU A 325 2.45 -0.95 11.71
C LEU A 325 1.03 -0.78 11.17
N TYR A 326 0.89 -0.75 9.85
CA TYR A 326 -0.41 -0.67 9.20
C TYR A 326 -1.36 -1.80 9.62
N CYS A 327 -0.90 -3.05 9.69
CA CYS A 327 -1.82 -4.15 10.01
C CYS A 327 -2.24 -4.15 11.48
N ILE A 328 -1.31 -3.99 12.42
CA ILE A 328 -1.59 -4.27 13.84
C ILE A 328 -2.10 -3.07 14.65
N HIS A 329 -2.00 -1.84 14.13
CA HIS A 329 -2.31 -0.66 14.94
C HIS A 329 -3.74 -0.67 15.50
N LEU A 330 -4.74 -1.09 14.72
CA LEU A 330 -6.11 -1.19 15.22
C LEU A 330 -6.24 -2.22 16.34
N VAL A 331 -5.64 -3.40 16.22
CA VAL A 331 -5.64 -4.42 17.28
C VAL A 331 -5.14 -3.83 18.59
N ILE A 332 -4.01 -3.12 18.55
CA ILE A 332 -3.39 -2.52 19.74
C ILE A 332 -4.28 -1.42 20.33
N LEU A 333 -4.84 -0.55 19.49
CA LEU A 333 -5.74 0.52 19.91
C LEU A 333 -7.02 -0.04 20.55
N PHE A 334 -7.64 -1.06 19.96
CA PHE A 334 -8.81 -1.72 20.53
C PHE A 334 -8.50 -2.38 21.87
N LEU A 335 -7.38 -3.10 22.00
CA LEU A 335 -6.99 -3.73 23.28
C LEU A 335 -6.74 -2.67 24.36
N TYR A 336 -6.07 -1.58 24.01
CA TYR A 336 -5.79 -0.51 24.94
C TYR A 336 -7.08 0.18 25.41
N THR A 337 -7.95 0.57 24.48
CA THR A 337 -9.21 1.24 24.81
C THR A 337 -10.16 0.31 25.57
N SER A 338 -10.18 -0.99 25.26
CA SER A 338 -10.93 -1.99 26.02
C SER A 338 -10.40 -2.14 27.45
N THR A 339 -9.08 -2.14 27.63
CA THR A 339 -8.45 -2.15 28.97
C THR A 339 -8.80 -0.87 29.74
N TYR A 340 -8.71 0.29 29.09
CA TYR A 340 -9.09 1.56 29.70
C TYR A 340 -10.58 1.59 30.08
N ALA A 341 -11.47 1.08 29.23
CA ALA A 341 -12.89 0.95 29.53
C ALA A 341 -13.12 0.07 30.75
N TYR A 342 -12.49 -1.11 30.81
CA TYR A 342 -12.60 -1.98 31.99
C TYR A 342 -12.14 -1.29 33.27
N LEU A 343 -11.02 -0.56 33.23
CA LEU A 343 -10.50 0.17 34.39
C LEU A 343 -11.39 1.33 34.85
N THR A 344 -12.19 1.92 33.95
CA THR A 344 -12.99 3.12 34.24
C THR A 344 -14.47 2.81 34.49
N THR A 345 -15.02 1.76 33.87
CA THR A 345 -16.45 1.41 33.92
C THR A 345 -16.70 0.02 34.50
N GLY A 346 -15.68 -0.83 34.64
CA GLY A 346 -15.82 -2.25 34.98
C GLY A 346 -16.22 -3.15 33.81
N ASP A 347 -16.41 -2.60 32.59
CA ASP A 347 -16.77 -3.34 31.39
C ASP A 347 -15.74 -3.09 30.26
N ALA A 348 -15.14 -4.18 29.77
CA ALA A 348 -14.15 -4.13 28.70
C ALA A 348 -14.77 -3.92 27.30
N ARG A 349 -16.09 -4.08 27.17
CA ARG A 349 -16.81 -4.03 25.89
C ARG A 349 -17.07 -2.58 25.49
N ILE A 350 -16.51 -2.18 24.35
CA ILE A 350 -16.55 -0.81 23.85
C ILE A 350 -17.39 -0.65 22.58
N ALA A 351 -17.80 -1.73 21.92
CA ALA A 351 -18.61 -1.69 20.71
C ALA A 351 -19.97 -2.40 20.93
N PRO A 352 -21.12 -1.83 20.52
CA PRO A 352 -22.42 -2.49 20.65
C PRO A 352 -22.49 -3.82 19.88
N SER A 353 -21.98 -3.84 18.66
CA SER A 353 -21.99 -5.00 17.78
C SER A 353 -20.76 -5.03 16.87
N ILE A 354 -20.66 -6.05 16.00
CA ILE A 354 -19.61 -6.15 14.99
C ILE A 354 -19.75 -5.13 13.84
N VAL A 355 -20.95 -4.56 13.67
CA VAL A 355 -21.25 -3.59 12.60
C VAL A 355 -21.21 -2.15 13.11
N ASP A 356 -21.29 -1.95 14.43
CA ASP A 356 -21.29 -0.64 15.06
C ASP A 356 -19.87 -0.24 15.48
N TYR A 357 -19.26 0.65 14.70
CA TYR A 357 -17.92 1.17 14.96
C TYR A 357 -17.88 2.36 15.94
N THR A 358 -19.03 2.77 16.47
CA THR A 358 -19.11 3.83 17.49
C THR A 358 -18.71 3.27 18.85
N LEU A 359 -17.57 3.72 19.36
CA LEU A 359 -17.07 3.26 20.65
C LEU A 359 -17.83 3.94 21.80
N ARG A 360 -18.34 3.16 22.76
CA ARG A 360 -18.97 3.67 23.98
C ARG A 360 -17.99 4.39 24.90
N VAL A 361 -16.74 3.95 24.89
CA VAL A 361 -15.65 4.53 25.67
C VAL A 361 -14.54 4.91 24.71
N GLN A 362 -14.11 6.16 24.79
CA GLN A 362 -12.94 6.68 24.11
C GLN A 362 -11.94 7.14 25.17
N THR A 363 -10.66 7.05 24.83
CA THR A 363 -9.56 7.44 25.71
C THR A 363 -9.32 8.94 25.64
N PRO A 364 -8.98 9.63 26.75
CA PRO A 364 -8.63 11.04 26.69
C PRO A 364 -7.41 11.29 25.78
N TRP A 365 -7.41 12.40 25.05
CA TRP A 365 -6.35 12.71 24.07
C TRP A 365 -4.91 12.65 24.61
N TRP A 366 -4.69 12.93 25.89
CA TRP A 366 -3.36 12.92 26.50
C TRP A 366 -2.77 11.51 26.62
N HIS A 367 -3.56 10.46 26.36
CA HIS A 367 -3.05 9.08 26.19
C HIS A 367 -2.42 8.85 24.80
N ALA A 368 -2.51 9.80 23.87
CA ALA A 368 -1.99 9.62 22.51
C ALA A 368 -0.51 9.19 22.45
N PRO A 369 0.42 9.78 23.22
CA PRO A 369 1.82 9.35 23.21
C PRO A 369 2.00 7.89 23.66
N ILE A 370 1.17 7.40 24.57
CA ILE A 370 1.21 5.99 25.04
C ILE A 370 0.82 5.07 23.88
N HIS A 371 -0.25 5.38 23.15
CA HIS A 371 -0.63 4.61 21.97
C HIS A 371 0.51 4.58 20.93
N TRP A 372 1.19 5.71 20.70
CA TRP A 372 2.30 5.79 19.75
C TRP A 372 3.44 4.86 20.16
N ILE A 373 3.87 4.92 21.42
CA ILE A 373 4.93 4.07 21.95
C ILE A 373 4.53 2.59 21.83
N LEU A 374 3.31 2.22 22.22
CA LEU A 374 2.82 0.85 22.16
C LEU A 374 2.78 0.33 20.72
N VAL A 375 2.13 1.06 19.81
CA VAL A 375 1.97 0.64 18.40
C VAL A 375 3.31 0.55 17.70
N ILE A 376 4.18 1.55 17.84
CA ILE A 376 5.49 1.57 17.17
C ILE A 376 6.38 0.44 17.73
N SER A 377 6.47 0.30 19.05
CA SER A 377 7.32 -0.72 19.68
C SER A 377 6.85 -2.13 19.33
N ALA A 378 5.53 -2.38 19.40
CA ALA A 378 4.95 -3.66 18.98
C ALA A 378 5.18 -3.93 17.48
N SER A 379 5.16 -2.91 16.63
CA SER A 379 5.42 -3.08 15.20
C SER A 379 6.86 -3.52 14.92
N PHE A 380 7.84 -2.92 15.60
CA PHE A 380 9.22 -3.37 15.52
C PHE A 380 9.41 -4.78 16.08
N ALA A 381 8.77 -5.09 17.21
CA ALA A 381 8.79 -6.40 17.84
C ALA A 381 8.24 -7.50 16.90
N VAL A 382 7.01 -7.32 16.41
CA VAL A 382 6.34 -8.27 15.51
C VAL A 382 7.12 -8.41 14.19
N SER A 383 7.64 -7.31 13.65
CA SER A 383 8.47 -7.35 12.44
C SER A 383 9.73 -8.21 12.63
N LYS A 384 10.47 -7.95 13.71
CA LYS A 384 11.74 -8.63 14.00
C LYS A 384 11.57 -10.10 14.36
N TRP A 385 10.61 -10.43 15.21
CA TRP A 385 10.50 -11.76 15.83
C TRP A 385 9.50 -12.68 15.15
N PHE A 386 8.55 -12.16 14.38
CA PHE A 386 7.52 -12.97 13.74
C PHE A 386 7.52 -12.83 12.20
N GLU A 387 7.31 -11.63 11.67
CA GLU A 387 7.12 -11.41 10.23
C GLU A 387 8.37 -11.77 9.42
N ALA A 388 9.52 -11.17 9.75
CA ALA A 388 10.73 -11.35 8.97
C ALA A 388 11.26 -12.80 9.00
N PRO A 389 11.28 -13.51 10.15
CA PRO A 389 11.65 -14.92 10.19
C PRO A 389 10.71 -15.79 9.34
N LEU A 390 9.39 -15.59 9.45
CA LEU A 390 8.42 -16.41 8.71
C LEU A 390 8.51 -16.15 7.19
N ARG A 391 8.62 -14.89 6.78
CA ARG A 391 8.88 -14.50 5.38
C ARG A 391 10.11 -15.19 4.81
N LYS A 392 11.23 -15.19 5.56
CA LYS A 392 12.48 -15.86 5.14
C LYS A 392 12.28 -17.37 4.97
N ARG A 393 11.57 -18.02 5.89
CA ARG A 393 11.26 -19.46 5.80
C ARG A 393 10.43 -19.80 4.55
N ILE A 394 9.35 -19.06 4.30
CA ILE A 394 8.48 -19.28 3.12
C ILE A 394 9.28 -19.20 1.81
N VAL A 395 10.17 -18.21 1.68
CA VAL A 395 10.99 -18.04 0.47
C VAL A 395 12.08 -19.12 0.35
N ALA A 396 12.69 -19.53 1.46
CA ALA A 396 13.73 -20.55 1.48
C ALA A 396 13.22 -21.93 1.04
N THR A 397 12.08 -22.38 1.59
CA THR A 397 11.48 -23.69 1.27
C THR A 397 11.22 -23.87 -0.22
N SER A 398 10.73 -22.82 -0.89
CA SER A 398 10.51 -22.87 -2.34
C SER A 398 11.80 -22.96 -3.16
N THR A 399 12.85 -22.26 -2.71
CA THR A 399 14.14 -22.26 -3.42
C THR A 399 14.83 -23.63 -3.32
N GLN A 400 14.67 -24.33 -2.20
CA GLN A 400 15.19 -25.69 -2.01
C GLN A 400 14.44 -26.70 -2.89
N ASN A 401 13.11 -26.66 -2.92
CA ASN A 401 12.29 -27.54 -3.77
C ASN A 401 12.58 -27.36 -5.27
N ALA A 402 13.03 -26.18 -5.70
CA ALA A 402 13.42 -25.91 -7.08
C ALA A 402 14.77 -26.54 -7.48
N ARG A 403 15.63 -26.91 -6.52
CA ARG A 403 16.95 -27.52 -6.79
C ARG A 403 16.90 -29.05 -6.84
N THR A 404 15.87 -29.67 -6.28
CA THR A 404 15.72 -31.13 -6.22
C THR A 404 15.04 -31.73 -7.45
N VAL A 405 14.58 -30.91 -8.40
CA VAL A 405 14.05 -31.39 -9.69
C VAL A 405 15.23 -31.61 -10.64
N PRO A 406 15.52 -32.86 -11.06
CA PRO A 406 16.61 -33.13 -12.00
C PRO A 406 16.36 -32.36 -13.31
N PRO A 407 17.42 -31.86 -13.98
CA PRO A 407 17.27 -31.18 -15.26
C PRO A 407 16.55 -32.11 -16.26
N PRO A 408 15.70 -31.55 -17.14
CA PRO A 408 15.08 -32.36 -18.19
C PRO A 408 16.18 -33.07 -18.98
N PRO A 409 15.96 -34.34 -19.39
CA PRO A 409 16.94 -35.08 -20.16
C PRO A 409 17.29 -34.28 -21.41
N THR A 410 18.57 -33.95 -21.56
CA THR A 410 19.11 -33.31 -22.75
C THR A 410 18.85 -34.24 -23.92
N THR A 411 17.81 -33.98 -24.71
CA THR A 411 17.66 -34.58 -26.04
C THR A 411 18.79 -34.04 -26.90
N ILE A 412 19.94 -34.71 -26.85
CA ILE A 412 21.00 -34.57 -27.85
C ILE A 412 20.42 -35.18 -29.12
N ALA A 413 19.80 -34.33 -29.94
CA ALA A 413 19.55 -34.67 -31.34
C ALA A 413 20.91 -34.71 -32.04
N SER A 414 21.45 -35.91 -32.17
CA SER A 414 22.60 -36.20 -33.03
C SER A 414 22.16 -36.05 -34.50
N ALA A 415 22.16 -34.82 -35.01
CA ALA A 415 22.16 -34.58 -36.45
C ALA A 415 23.61 -34.68 -36.94
N ALA A 416 23.97 -35.85 -37.46
CA ALA A 416 25.22 -36.04 -38.17
C ALA A 416 25.25 -35.15 -39.43
N PRO A 417 26.38 -34.49 -39.76
CA PRO A 417 26.54 -33.83 -41.04
C PRO A 417 26.76 -34.89 -42.13
N SER A 418 25.86 -34.97 -43.11
CA SER A 418 26.11 -35.75 -44.32
C SER A 418 27.11 -35.02 -45.20
N GLU A 419 28.35 -35.52 -45.23
CA GLU A 419 29.29 -35.27 -46.33
C GLU A 419 28.63 -35.67 -47.66
N LYS A 420 28.46 -34.71 -48.56
CA LYS A 420 28.36 -34.98 -50.00
C LYS A 420 29.58 -34.39 -50.67
N THR A 421 30.54 -35.28 -50.86
CA THR A 421 31.76 -35.15 -51.65
C THR A 421 31.42 -34.83 -53.09
N ALA A 422 32.10 -33.82 -53.63
CA ALA A 422 32.16 -33.52 -55.05
C ALA A 422 32.83 -34.68 -55.82
N LEU A 423 32.22 -35.08 -56.94
CA LEU A 423 32.87 -35.91 -57.96
C LEU A 423 32.82 -35.15 -59.29
N VAL A 424 34.00 -34.67 -59.66
CA VAL A 424 34.36 -34.19 -60.99
C VAL A 424 34.77 -35.42 -61.81
N SER A 425 34.16 -35.64 -62.98
CA SER A 425 34.82 -36.26 -64.14
C SER A 425 33.99 -36.14 -65.43
N SER A 426 34.56 -35.46 -66.43
CA SER A 426 34.58 -35.76 -67.87
C SER A 426 33.27 -36.13 -68.61
N THR A 427 32.79 -35.24 -69.49
CA THR A 427 33.06 -35.24 -70.96
C THR A 427 32.57 -33.94 -71.57
#